data_AF-A0A957NRS0-F1
#
_entry.id   AF-A0A957NRS0-F1
#
_cell.length_a   1.000
_cell.length_b   1.000
_cell.length_c   1.000
_cell.angle_alpha   90.00
_cell.angle_beta   90.00
_cell.angle_gamma   90.00
#
_symmetry.space_group_name_H-M   'P 1'
#
loop_
_entity.id
_entity.type
_entity.pdbx_description
1 polymer ?
#
loop_
_entity_poly.entity_id
_entity_poly.type
_entity_poly.pdbx_seq_one_letter_code
_entity_poly.pdbx_strand_id
1 'polypeptide(L)'
;GSVKIGGTALNRIVLWKVDGQLEQEAEILTAQRVDPPSVYGYSHKAVIEDFVHALLDEQPLGTPGEEARKSVALVLAIYESARLGKEIAL
;
A
#
# COMPACT_ATOMS: atom_id res chain seq x y z
N GLY A 1 4.68 -18.00 6.05
CA GLY A 1 4.48 -16.85 6.97
C GLY A 1 3.15 -16.15 6.79
N SER A 2 2.80 -15.23 7.71
CA SER A 2 1.55 -14.46 7.74
C SER A 2 1.82 -13.00 8.16
N VAL A 3 1.08 -12.05 7.60
CA VAL A 3 1.13 -10.62 7.97
C VAL A 3 -0.30 -10.11 8.15
N LYS A 4 -0.54 -9.25 9.14
CA LYS A 4 -1.83 -8.58 9.34
C LYS A 4 -1.63 -7.07 9.39
N ILE A 5 -2.45 -6.35 8.62
CA ILE A 5 -2.50 -4.89 8.58
C ILE A 5 -3.80 -4.43 9.25
N GLY A 6 -3.73 -3.35 10.01
CA GLY A 6 -4.84 -2.73 10.73
C GLY A 6 -4.59 -1.24 11.00
N GLY A 7 -5.30 -0.68 11.97
CA GLY A 7 -5.31 0.77 12.23
C GLY A 7 -6.44 1.50 11.48
N THR A 8 -6.73 2.72 11.88
CA THR A 8 -7.88 3.51 11.37
C THR A 8 -7.85 3.68 9.85
N ALA A 9 -6.65 3.81 9.27
CA ALA A 9 -6.44 3.96 7.84
C ALA A 9 -5.55 2.85 7.27
N LEU A 10 -5.63 1.63 7.83
CA LEU A 10 -4.78 0.49 7.46
C LEU A 10 -3.27 0.82 7.53
N ASN A 11 -2.90 1.67 8.48
CA ASN A 11 -1.58 2.29 8.62
C ASN A 11 -0.64 1.54 9.59
N ARG A 12 -1.07 0.41 10.16
CA ARG A 12 -0.31 -0.33 11.17
C ARG A 12 -0.16 -1.80 10.80
N ILE A 13 1.07 -2.31 10.86
CA ILE A 13 1.30 -3.75 10.88
C ILE A 13 1.02 -4.23 12.30
N VAL A 14 0.06 -5.14 12.45
CA VAL A 14 -0.39 -5.65 13.76
C VAL A 14 0.01 -7.11 14.00
N LEU A 15 0.54 -7.78 12.98
CA LEU A 15 1.15 -9.11 13.08
C LEU A 15 2.20 -9.28 11.99
N TRP A 16 3.36 -9.79 12.37
CA TRP A 16 4.45 -10.16 11.46
C TRP A 16 4.98 -11.55 11.81
N LYS A 17 4.65 -12.55 10.99
CA LYS A 17 5.10 -13.94 11.16
C LYS A 17 5.72 -14.44 9.86
N VAL A 18 6.86 -13.87 9.48
CA VAL A 18 7.61 -14.25 8.28
C VAL A 18 8.82 -15.10 8.69
N ASP A 19 8.98 -16.25 8.05
CA ASP A 19 10.06 -17.18 8.37
C ASP A 19 11.43 -16.52 8.09
N GLY A 20 12.37 -16.67 9.03
CA GLY A 20 13.70 -16.05 8.94
C GLY A 20 13.76 -14.57 9.34
N GLN A 21 12.68 -13.97 9.86
CA GLN A 21 12.63 -12.54 10.21
C GLN A 21 12.19 -12.25 11.66
N LEU A 22 12.40 -13.21 12.57
CA LEU A 22 12.00 -13.06 13.97
C LEU A 22 12.68 -11.87 14.67
N GLU A 23 13.94 -11.60 14.35
CA GLU A 23 14.69 -10.50 14.96
C GLU A 23 14.14 -9.12 14.59
N GLN A 24 13.46 -9.01 13.44
CA GLN A 24 12.90 -7.76 12.90
C GLN A 24 11.45 -7.53 13.37
N GLU A 25 10.78 -8.55 13.91
CA GLU A 25 9.35 -8.49 14.27
C GLU A 25 9.06 -7.34 15.24
N ALA A 26 9.88 -7.15 16.28
CA ALA A 26 9.68 -6.09 17.26
C ALA A 26 9.85 -4.68 16.66
N GLU A 27 10.83 -4.50 15.78
CA GLU A 27 11.06 -3.23 15.10
C GLU A 27 9.89 -2.90 14.15
N ILE A 28 9.48 -3.86 13.33
CA ILE A 28 8.37 -3.71 12.37
C ILE A 28 7.07 -3.33 13.07
N LEU A 29 6.76 -3.97 14.20
CA LEU A 29 5.52 -3.70 14.94
C LEU A 29 5.53 -2.34 15.66
N THR A 30 6.72 -1.76 15.92
CA THR A 30 6.87 -0.49 16.67
C THR A 30 7.21 0.71 15.80
N ALA A 31 7.53 0.48 14.52
CA ALA A 31 7.84 1.54 13.55
C ALA A 31 6.63 2.46 13.26
N GLN A 32 5.40 1.93 13.33
CA GLN A 32 4.18 2.65 12.95
C GLN A 32 3.51 3.32 14.14
N ARG A 33 3.82 4.61 14.38
CA ARG A 33 3.50 5.30 15.63
C ARG A 33 2.31 6.26 15.61
N VAL A 34 1.80 6.62 14.43
CA VAL A 34 0.80 7.70 14.31
C VAL A 34 -0.41 7.23 13.54
N ASP A 35 -1.57 7.31 14.19
CA ASP A 35 -2.86 7.17 13.52
C ASP A 35 -3.25 8.53 12.90
N PRO A 36 -3.65 8.56 11.63
CA PRO A 36 -4.10 9.80 11.02
C PRO A 36 -5.42 10.29 11.65
N PRO A 37 -5.74 11.58 11.48
CA PRO A 37 -6.95 12.19 12.06
C PRO A 37 -8.25 11.63 11.46
N SER A 38 -8.19 10.92 10.33
CA SER A 38 -9.34 10.25 9.71
C SER A 38 -8.91 9.03 8.91
N VAL A 39 -9.89 8.22 8.46
CA VAL A 39 -9.68 7.09 7.54
C VAL A 39 -9.02 7.49 6.22
N TYR A 40 -9.12 8.77 5.84
CA TYR A 40 -8.55 9.32 4.63
C TYR A 40 -7.08 9.77 4.79
N GLY A 41 -6.51 9.65 5.99
CA GLY A 41 -5.08 9.88 6.14
C GLY A 41 -4.65 11.31 5.77
N TYR A 42 -3.37 11.43 5.41
CA TYR A 42 -2.78 12.64 4.86
C TYR A 42 -2.63 12.58 3.33
N SER A 43 -2.77 11.39 2.74
CA SER A 43 -2.47 11.13 1.33
C SER A 43 -3.49 11.76 0.38
N HIS A 44 -4.79 11.77 0.70
CA HIS A 44 -5.79 12.34 -0.21
C HIS A 44 -5.58 13.83 -0.48
N LYS A 45 -5.20 14.60 0.55
CA LYS A 45 -4.87 16.02 0.37
C LYS A 45 -3.66 16.18 -0.56
N ALA A 46 -2.60 15.41 -0.33
CA ALA A 46 -1.40 15.46 -1.15
C ALA A 46 -1.67 15.08 -2.63
N VAL A 47 -2.52 14.10 -2.89
CA VAL A 47 -2.92 13.71 -4.26
C VAL A 47 -3.70 14.83 -4.95
N ILE A 48 -4.59 15.53 -4.23
CA ILE A 48 -5.33 16.67 -4.80
C ILE A 48 -4.37 17.84 -5.08
N GLU A 49 -3.43 18.12 -4.17
CA GLU A 49 -2.41 19.15 -4.37
C GLU A 49 -1.53 18.85 -5.60
N ASP A 50 -1.05 17.60 -5.74
CA ASP A 50 -0.29 17.14 -6.92
C ASP A 50 -1.09 17.35 -8.22
N PHE A 51 -2.38 17.02 -8.19
CA PHE A 51 -3.26 17.22 -9.35
C PHE A 51 -3.43 18.70 -9.71
N VAL A 52 -3.58 19.58 -8.72
CA VAL A 52 -3.66 21.03 -8.93
C VAL A 52 -2.35 21.57 -9.51
N HIS A 53 -1.21 21.14 -8.99
CA HIS A 53 0.11 21.53 -9.51
C HIS A 53 0.31 21.07 -10.96
N ALA A 54 -0.06 19.84 -11.29
CA ALA A 54 0.03 19.34 -12.67
C ALA A 54 -0.78 20.19 -13.66
N LEU A 55 -1.94 20.73 -13.24
CA LEU A 55 -2.78 21.60 -14.08
C LEU A 55 -2.21 23.02 -14.22
N LEU A 56 -1.63 23.57 -13.15
CA LEU A 56 -1.16 24.97 -13.12
C LEU A 56 0.26 25.13 -13.66
N ASP A 57 1.13 24.18 -13.35
CA ASP A 57 2.58 24.26 -13.59
C ASP A 57 3.04 23.36 -14.75
N GLU A 58 2.08 22.74 -15.47
CA GLU A 58 2.28 21.75 -16.54
C GLU A 58 3.26 20.62 -16.16
N GLN A 59 3.30 20.28 -14.86
CA GLN A 59 4.14 19.21 -14.35
C GLN A 59 3.48 17.84 -14.53
N PRO A 60 4.26 16.77 -14.77
CA PRO A 60 3.73 15.41 -14.73
C PRO A 60 3.15 15.08 -13.35
N LEU A 61 2.03 14.36 -13.32
CA LEU A 61 1.48 13.81 -12.08
C LEU A 61 2.49 12.86 -11.44
N GLY A 62 2.62 12.94 -10.11
CA GLY A 62 3.43 11.98 -9.35
C GLY A 62 2.86 10.55 -9.43
N THR A 63 1.57 10.40 -9.75
CA THR A 63 0.94 9.10 -10.03
C THR A 63 -0.01 9.23 -11.22
N PRO A 64 0.48 9.04 -12.46
CA PRO A 64 -0.36 9.10 -13.65
C PRO A 64 -1.31 7.90 -13.75
N GLY A 65 -2.37 8.03 -14.56
CA GLY A 65 -3.43 7.01 -14.65
C GLY A 65 -2.94 5.64 -15.13
N GLU A 66 -1.88 5.59 -15.93
CA GLU A 66 -1.24 4.37 -16.40
C GLU A 66 -0.73 3.50 -15.25
N GLU A 67 -0.26 4.11 -14.15
CA GLU A 67 0.22 3.37 -12.97
C GLU A 67 -0.89 2.57 -12.30
N ALA A 68 -2.16 3.03 -12.39
CA ALA A 68 -3.30 2.30 -11.82
C ALA A 68 -3.46 0.90 -12.44
N ARG A 69 -2.99 0.68 -13.68
CA ARG A 69 -3.05 -0.63 -14.34
C ARG A 69 -2.22 -1.68 -13.62
N LYS A 70 -1.09 -1.29 -13.01
CA LYS A 70 -0.22 -2.21 -12.25
C LYS A 70 -0.94 -2.76 -11.01
N SER A 71 -1.66 -1.90 -10.29
CA SER A 71 -2.47 -2.31 -9.13
C SER A 71 -3.58 -3.30 -9.54
N VAL A 72 -4.26 -3.04 -10.65
CA VAL A 72 -5.29 -3.95 -11.18
C VAL A 72 -4.67 -5.29 -11.61
N ALA A 73 -3.53 -5.27 -12.30
CA ALA A 73 -2.84 -6.48 -12.72
C ALA A 73 -2.44 -7.36 -11.52
N LEU A 74 -1.92 -6.75 -10.45
CA LEU A 74 -1.59 -7.46 -9.21
C LEU A 74 -2.82 -8.12 -8.57
N VAL A 75 -3.94 -7.39 -8.45
CA VAL A 75 -5.19 -7.94 -7.89
C VAL A 75 -5.69 -9.14 -8.72
N LEU A 76 -5.64 -9.03 -10.04
CA LEU A 76 -6.03 -10.13 -10.93
C LEU A 76 -5.10 -11.34 -10.78
N ALA A 77 -3.78 -11.13 -10.67
CA ALA A 77 -2.82 -12.20 -10.44
C ALA A 77 -3.03 -12.90 -9.08
N ILE A 78 -3.41 -12.16 -8.04
CA ILE A 78 -3.77 -12.75 -6.73
C ILE A 78 -4.99 -13.67 -6.88
N TYR A 79 -6.05 -13.22 -7.56
CA TYR A 79 -7.22 -14.05 -7.79
C TYR A 79 -6.91 -15.27 -8.67
N GLU A 80 -6.09 -15.11 -9.70
CA GLU A 80 -5.69 -16.21 -10.56
C GLU A 80 -4.80 -17.22 -9.83
N SER A 81 -3.88 -16.76 -9.00
CA SER A 81 -3.05 -17.60 -8.13
C SER A 81 -3.90 -18.45 -7.20
N ALA A 82 -4.88 -17.83 -6.52
CA ALA A 82 -5.81 -18.55 -5.65
C ALA A 82 -6.64 -19.59 -6.41
N ARG A 83 -7.05 -19.29 -7.65
CA ARG A 83 -7.82 -20.21 -8.50
C ARG A 83 -6.99 -21.39 -8.99
N LEU A 84 -5.72 -21.18 -9.32
CA LEU A 84 -4.84 -22.20 -9.91
C LEU A 84 -3.95 -22.91 -8.88
N GLY A 85 -3.86 -22.40 -7.65
CA GLY A 85 -2.98 -22.92 -6.61
C GLY A 85 -1.50 -22.78 -6.93
N LYS A 86 -1.11 -21.78 -7.74
CA LYS A 86 0.29 -21.55 -8.15
C LYS A 86 0.59 -20.08 -8.34
N GLU A 87 1.87 -19.73 -8.32
CA GLU A 87 2.35 -18.38 -8.58
C GLU A 87 2.02 -17.90 -10.01
N ILE A 88 1.72 -16.60 -10.13
CA ILE A 88 1.44 -15.90 -11.40
C ILE A 88 2.47 -14.79 -11.56
N ALA A 89 3.21 -14.79 -12.67
CA ALA A 89 4.18 -13.75 -13.01
C ALA A 89 3.45 -12.51 -13.55
N LEU A 90 3.94 -11.32 -13.16
CA LEU A 90 3.45 -10.00 -13.58
C LEU A 90 4.40 -9.33 -14.56
#